data_AF-A0A7S0FAD5-F1
#
_entry.id   AF-A0A7S0FAD5-F1
#
_cell.length_a   1.000
_cell.length_b   1.000
_cell.length_c   1.000
_cell.angle_alpha   90.00
_cell.angle_beta   90.00
_cell.angle_gamma   90.00
#
_symmetry.space_group_name_H-M   'P 1'
#
loop_
_entity.id
_entity.type
_entity.pdbx_description
1 polymer ?
#
loop_
_entity_poly.entity_id
_entity_poly.type
_entity_poly.pdbx_seq_one_letter_code
_entity_poly.pdbx_strand_id
1 'polypeptide(L)'
;QVDIVSYLYLFHCEEAGRMLPLQPRFLLHTSPTTQERFSAAFDRWGDPYYEDVTPTTLKEILETIPKEAVSEVPTELVETLARHPRFRPLPLSGGHIPPWLEKLAARWEAAGGPLAAAPPGHANMGT
;
A
#
# COMPACT_ATOMS: atom_id res chain seq x y z
N GLN A 1 30.91 -6.63 0.51
CA GLN A 1 29.48 -6.84 0.26
C GLN A 1 29.12 -6.07 -1.00
N VAL A 2 28.28 -6.61 -1.89
CA VAL A 2 28.02 -6.04 -3.23
C VAL A 2 26.52 -5.85 -3.44
N ASP A 3 26.14 -4.93 -4.31
CA ASP A 3 24.74 -4.77 -4.73
C ASP A 3 24.38 -5.89 -5.73
N ILE A 4 23.19 -6.48 -5.58
CA ILE A 4 22.64 -7.47 -6.53
C ILE A 4 21.41 -6.84 -7.18
N VAL A 5 21.46 -6.69 -8.50
CA VAL A 5 20.40 -6.06 -9.29
C VAL A 5 19.57 -7.13 -9.99
N SER A 6 18.25 -6.97 -10.00
CA SER A 6 17.31 -7.76 -10.78
C SER A 6 17.55 -7.55 -12.27
N TYR A 7 17.50 -8.63 -13.07
CA TYR A 7 17.66 -8.56 -14.51
C TYR A 7 16.62 -7.67 -15.20
N LEU A 8 15.45 -7.45 -14.57
CA LEU A 8 14.40 -6.55 -15.07
C LEU A 8 14.92 -5.13 -15.34
N TYR A 9 15.89 -4.66 -14.56
CA TYR A 9 16.53 -3.35 -14.79
C TYR A 9 17.13 -3.22 -16.18
N LEU A 10 17.73 -4.30 -16.70
CA LEU A 10 18.31 -4.31 -18.03
C LEU A 10 17.24 -4.17 -19.12
N PHE A 11 16.10 -4.84 -18.96
CA PHE A 11 14.98 -4.69 -19.90
C PHE A 11 14.40 -3.29 -19.88
N HIS A 12 14.26 -2.65 -18.72
CA HIS A 12 13.84 -1.26 -18.66
C HIS A 12 14.85 -0.30 -19.29
N CYS A 13 16.15 -0.57 -19.17
CA CYS A 13 17.17 0.23 -19.84
C CYS A 13 17.15 0.03 -21.37
N GLU A 14 16.91 -1.20 -21.83
CA GLU A 14 16.74 -1.53 -23.24
C GLU A 14 15.51 -0.82 -23.83
N GLU A 15 14.35 -0.94 -23.18
CA GLU A 15 13.11 -0.27 -23.57
C GLU A 15 13.26 1.26 -23.62
N ALA A 16 14.02 1.84 -22.68
CA ALA A 16 14.30 3.26 -22.65
C ALA A 16 15.41 3.69 -23.64
N GLY A 17 16.12 2.73 -24.26
CA GLY A 17 17.28 2.98 -25.11
C GLY A 17 18.46 3.64 -24.39
N ARG A 18 18.50 3.58 -23.04
CA ARG A 18 19.52 4.23 -22.21
C ARG A 18 19.62 3.59 -20.83
N MET A 19 20.77 3.77 -20.19
CA MET A 19 20.91 3.43 -18.77
C MET A 19 20.03 4.34 -17.92
N LEU A 20 19.09 3.74 -17.19
CA LEU A 20 18.24 4.43 -16.24
C LEU A 20 18.95 4.61 -14.90
N PRO A 21 18.65 5.67 -14.11
CA PRO A 21 19.11 5.73 -12.73
C PRO A 21 18.68 4.49 -11.94
N LEU A 22 19.60 3.91 -11.18
CA LEU A 22 19.30 2.75 -10.35
C LEU A 22 18.34 3.16 -9.22
N GLN A 23 17.30 2.36 -9.02
CA GLN A 23 16.26 2.58 -8.00
C GLN A 23 16.17 1.37 -7.08
N PRO A 24 15.71 1.54 -5.81
CA PRO A 24 15.57 0.44 -4.86
C PRO A 24 14.77 -0.76 -5.39
N ARG A 25 13.71 -0.52 -6.18
CA ARG A 25 12.88 -1.60 -6.78
C ARG A 25 13.65 -2.58 -7.67
N PHE A 26 14.82 -2.18 -8.18
CA PHE A 26 15.66 -3.03 -9.01
C PHE A 26 16.70 -3.82 -8.20
N LEU A 27 16.82 -3.60 -6.89
CA LEU A 27 17.84 -4.22 -6.05
C LEU A 27 17.26 -5.41 -5.29
N LEU A 28 17.82 -6.59 -5.55
CA LEU A 28 17.55 -7.82 -4.79
C LEU A 28 18.36 -7.86 -3.50
N HIS A 29 19.55 -7.24 -3.51
CA HIS A 29 20.38 -7.05 -2.33
C HIS A 29 21.09 -5.71 -2.42
N THR A 30 21.17 -5.01 -1.29
CA THR A 30 21.80 -3.71 -1.18
C THR A 30 22.95 -3.78 -0.19
N SER A 31 24.11 -3.29 -0.58
CA SER A 31 25.24 -3.06 0.31
C SER A 31 24.92 -1.93 1.31
N PRO A 32 25.55 -1.90 2.50
CA PRO A 32 25.26 -0.88 3.50
C PRO A 32 25.46 0.56 2.99
N THR A 33 26.51 0.81 2.20
CA THR A 33 26.79 2.13 1.62
C THR A 33 25.71 2.56 0.63
N THR A 34 25.25 1.64 -0.22
CA THR A 34 24.18 1.95 -1.17
C THR A 34 22.84 2.14 -0.45
N GLN A 35 22.58 1.38 0.61
CA GLN A 35 21.39 1.53 1.44
C GLN A 35 21.34 2.90 2.15
N GLU A 36 22.47 3.35 2.69
CA GLU A 36 22.57 4.67 3.33
C GLU A 36 22.35 5.81 2.34
N ARG A 37 22.79 5.66 1.09
CA ARG A 37 22.51 6.64 0.03
C ARG A 37 21.03 6.67 -0.34
N PHE A 38 20.37 5.53 -0.40
CA PHE A 38 18.96 5.46 -0.76
C PHE A 38 18.02 5.90 0.37
N SER A 39 18.37 5.69 1.64
CA SER A 39 17.50 6.05 2.77
C SER A 39 17.22 7.55 2.88
N ALA A 40 18.05 8.40 2.28
CA ALA A 40 17.81 9.84 2.20
C ALA A 40 16.76 10.24 1.14
N ALA A 41 16.50 9.36 0.17
CA ALA A 41 15.73 9.68 -1.04
C ALA A 41 14.46 8.83 -1.17
N PHE A 42 14.46 7.65 -0.58
CA PHE A 42 13.38 6.66 -0.65
C PHE A 42 13.02 6.15 0.73
N ASP A 43 11.76 5.73 0.88
CA ASP A 43 11.34 4.95 2.02
C ASP A 43 11.91 3.52 1.98
N ARG A 44 11.63 2.76 3.04
CA ARG A 44 12.12 1.37 3.17
C ARG A 44 11.59 0.41 2.10
N TRP A 45 10.52 0.77 1.39
CA TRP A 45 9.89 -0.02 0.34
C TRP A 45 10.18 0.51 -1.08
N GLY A 46 10.92 1.62 -1.19
CA GLY A 46 11.33 2.20 -2.47
C GLY A 46 10.39 3.30 -2.99
N ASP A 47 9.50 3.84 -2.16
CA ASP A 47 8.69 5.02 -2.47
C ASP A 47 9.54 6.30 -2.37
N PRO A 48 9.70 7.09 -3.46
CA PRO A 48 10.51 8.31 -3.41
C PRO A 48 9.85 9.44 -2.61
N TYR A 49 10.65 10.17 -1.83
CA TYR A 49 10.14 11.31 -1.04
C TYR A 49 9.94 12.60 -1.85
N TYR A 50 10.45 12.66 -3.08
CA TYR A 50 10.62 13.91 -3.83
C TYR A 50 9.82 13.96 -5.14
N GLU A 51 9.07 12.91 -5.49
CA GLU A 51 8.22 12.87 -6.67
C GLU A 51 6.88 12.19 -6.37
N ASP A 52 5.84 12.57 -7.09
CA ASP A 52 4.52 11.97 -6.93
C ASP A 52 4.49 10.55 -7.52
N VAL A 53 3.90 9.62 -6.79
CA VAL A 53 3.65 8.27 -7.29
C VAL A 53 2.47 8.22 -8.25
N THR A 54 2.63 7.42 -9.31
CA THR A 54 1.53 7.04 -10.20
C THR A 54 0.80 5.80 -9.65
N PRO A 55 -0.45 5.54 -10.07
CA PRO A 55 -1.15 4.31 -9.69
C PRO A 55 -0.38 3.03 -10.04
N THR A 56 0.35 3.03 -11.17
CA THR A 56 1.15 1.89 -11.61
C THR A 56 2.35 1.68 -10.71
N THR A 57 3.14 2.73 -10.44
CA THR A 57 4.34 2.63 -9.60
C THR A 57 3.99 2.30 -8.16
N LEU A 58 2.91 2.87 -7.62
CA LEU A 58 2.43 2.52 -6.28
C LEU A 58 2.03 1.05 -6.18
N LYS A 59 1.35 0.52 -7.21
CA LYS A 59 0.98 -0.89 -7.25
C LYS A 59 2.22 -1.80 -7.24
N GLU A 60 3.23 -1.48 -8.05
CA GLU A 60 4.50 -2.22 -8.08
C GLU A 60 5.17 -2.23 -6.71
N ILE A 61 5.26 -1.07 -6.03
CA ILE A 61 5.83 -0.98 -4.69
C ILE A 61 5.06 -1.87 -3.72
N LEU A 62 3.73 -1.76 -3.68
CA LEU A 62 2.89 -2.55 -2.77
C LEU A 62 3.00 -4.06 -3.00
N GLU A 63 3.23 -4.52 -4.24
CA GLU A 63 3.43 -5.94 -4.56
C GLU A 63 4.76 -6.50 -4.04
N THR A 64 5.76 -5.64 -3.77
CA THR A 64 7.05 -6.06 -3.21
C THR A 64 7.05 -6.22 -1.70
N ILE A 65 6.04 -5.68 -1.00
CA ILE A 65 5.99 -5.70 0.46
C ILE A 65 5.62 -7.12 0.94
N PRO A 66 6.44 -7.75 1.81
CA PRO A 66 6.12 -9.06 2.38
C PRO A 66 4.80 -9.01 3.16
N LYS A 67 3.98 -10.06 3.05
CA LYS A 67 2.67 -10.13 3.72
C LYS A 67 2.80 -10.00 5.24
N GLU A 68 3.88 -10.51 5.79
CA GLU A 68 4.22 -10.47 7.21
C GLU A 68 4.47 -9.04 7.69
N ALA A 69 4.90 -8.14 6.80
CA ALA A 69 5.11 -6.73 7.13
C ALA A 69 3.81 -5.89 7.12
N VAL A 70 2.70 -6.49 6.68
CA VAL A 70 1.37 -5.84 6.53
C VAL A 70 0.26 -6.59 7.27
N SER A 71 0.61 -7.55 8.13
CA SER A 71 -0.37 -8.40 8.82
C SER A 71 -1.23 -7.67 9.84
N GLU A 72 -0.75 -6.53 10.35
CA GLU A 72 -1.42 -5.80 11.42
C GLU A 72 -1.47 -4.30 11.10
N VAL A 73 -2.65 -3.71 11.28
CA VAL A 73 -2.86 -2.27 11.21
C VAL A 73 -3.29 -1.79 12.59
N PRO A 74 -2.59 -0.81 13.20
CA PRO A 74 -2.97 -0.28 14.50
C PRO A 74 -4.40 0.28 14.48
N THR A 75 -5.23 -0.09 15.47
CA THR A 75 -6.63 0.35 15.56
C THR A 75 -6.76 1.87 15.55
N GLU A 76 -5.85 2.58 16.25
CA GLU A 76 -5.87 4.06 16.27
C GLU A 76 -5.70 4.68 14.88
N LEU A 77 -4.93 4.04 13.99
CA LEU A 77 -4.76 4.53 12.62
C LEU A 77 -6.05 4.35 11.84
N VAL A 78 -6.73 3.21 12.00
CA VAL A 78 -8.04 2.94 11.39
C VAL A 78 -9.08 3.96 11.86
N GLU A 79 -9.15 4.22 13.17
CA GLU A 79 -10.06 5.20 13.77
C GLU A 79 -9.75 6.63 13.32
N THR A 80 -8.46 6.97 13.17
CA THR A 80 -8.03 8.28 12.67
C THR A 80 -8.42 8.47 11.21
N LEU A 81 -8.21 7.46 10.37
CA LEU A 81 -8.63 7.48 8.97
C LEU A 81 -10.16 7.58 8.86
N ALA A 82 -10.93 6.84 9.66
CA ALA A 82 -12.40 6.86 9.64
C ALA A 82 -12.99 8.25 10.00
N ARG A 83 -12.30 9.03 10.84
CA ARG A 83 -12.70 10.40 11.20
C ARG A 83 -12.34 11.44 10.12
N HIS A 84 -11.43 11.12 9.20
CA HIS A 84 -10.96 12.07 8.21
C HIS A 84 -12.05 12.34 7.15
N PRO A 85 -12.37 13.61 6.82
CA PRO A 85 -13.47 13.95 5.91
C PRO A 85 -13.41 13.27 4.53
N ARG A 86 -12.20 12.99 4.04
CA ARG A 86 -11.95 12.29 2.76
C ARG A 86 -12.35 10.82 2.77
N PHE A 87 -12.28 10.17 3.93
CA PHE A 87 -12.59 8.75 4.12
C PHE A 87 -13.86 8.56 4.94
N ARG A 88 -14.55 9.65 5.29
CA ARG A 88 -15.85 9.60 5.94
C ARG A 88 -16.74 8.71 5.08
N PRO A 89 -17.30 7.63 5.63
CA PRO A 89 -18.34 6.91 4.93
C PRO A 89 -19.40 7.93 4.55
N LEU A 90 -19.66 8.09 3.25
CA LEU A 90 -20.84 8.82 2.82
C LEU A 90 -22.00 8.23 3.61
N PRO A 91 -22.86 9.03 4.27
CA PRO A 91 -24.08 8.49 4.84
C PRO A 91 -24.77 7.75 3.70
N LEU A 92 -24.87 6.42 3.85
CA LEU A 92 -25.60 5.55 2.92
C LEU A 92 -27.02 6.09 2.92
N SER A 93 -27.29 7.04 2.05
CA SER A 93 -28.59 7.66 1.88
C SER A 93 -29.45 6.57 1.25
N GLY A 94 -30.13 5.80 2.10
CA GLY A 94 -31.02 4.72 1.68
C GLY A 94 -30.40 3.32 1.52
N GLY A 95 -29.41 2.94 2.34
CA GLY A 95 -28.98 1.53 2.43
C GLY A 95 -28.35 0.93 1.16
N HIS A 96 -28.07 1.74 0.14
CA HIS A 96 -27.49 1.27 -1.10
C HIS A 96 -25.97 1.20 -0.98
N ILE A 97 -25.44 0.00 -0.77
CA ILE A 97 -24.00 -0.27 -0.81
C ILE A 97 -23.53 -0.08 -2.26
N PRO A 98 -22.45 0.69 -2.52
CA PRO A 98 -21.91 0.80 -3.86
C PRO A 98 -21.46 -0.59 -4.38
N PRO A 99 -21.77 -0.98 -5.63
CA PRO A 99 -21.46 -2.31 -6.16
C PRO A 99 -19.97 -2.67 -6.11
N TRP A 100 -19.07 -1.68 -6.09
CA TRP A 100 -17.63 -1.91 -5.96
C TRP A 100 -17.23 -2.34 -4.55
N LEU A 101 -17.94 -1.87 -3.53
CA LEU A 101 -17.69 -2.19 -2.13
C LEU A 101 -18.19 -3.60 -1.81
N GLU A 102 -19.33 -4.02 -2.37
CA GLU A 102 -19.81 -5.41 -2.29
C GLU A 102 -18.83 -6.38 -2.95
N LYS A 103 -18.32 -6.04 -4.14
CA LYS A 103 -17.30 -6.84 -4.82
C LYS A 103 -16.01 -6.93 -4.01
N LEU A 104 -15.63 -5.87 -3.30
CA LEU A 104 -14.45 -5.89 -2.45
C LEU A 104 -14.67 -6.77 -1.20
N ALA A 105 -15.83 -6.65 -0.55
CA ALA A 105 -16.22 -7.48 0.59
C ALA A 105 -16.27 -8.97 0.22
N ALA A 106 -16.90 -9.31 -0.91
CA ALA A 106 -16.95 -10.69 -1.42
C ALA A 106 -15.54 -11.24 -1.73
N ARG A 107 -14.63 -10.40 -2.25
CA ARG A 107 -13.23 -10.78 -2.47
C ARG A 107 -12.45 -10.95 -1.16
N TRP A 108 -12.76 -10.17 -0.14
CA TRP A 108 -12.16 -10.24 1.19
C TRP A 108 -12.59 -11.52 1.93
N GLU A 109 -13.87 -11.87 1.86
CA GLU A 109 -14.41 -13.12 2.40
C GLU A 109 -13.84 -14.35 1.68
N ALA A 110 -13.77 -14.30 0.34
CA ALA A 110 -13.16 -15.38 -0.46
C ALA A 110 -11.66 -15.58 -0.18
N ALA A 111 -10.96 -14.54 0.32
CA ALA A 111 -9.56 -14.60 0.70
C ALA A 111 -9.35 -15.03 2.17
N GLY A 112 -10.41 -15.34 2.91
CA GLY A 112 -10.34 -15.84 4.29
C GLY A 112 -10.07 -14.77 5.36
N GLY A 113 -10.41 -13.51 5.11
CA GLY A 113 -10.21 -12.43 6.09
C GLY A 113 -11.12 -12.58 7.33
N PRO A 114 -10.63 -12.30 8.56
CA PRO A 114 -11.46 -12.38 9.75
C PRO A 114 -12.53 -11.28 9.74
N LEU A 115 -13.78 -11.69 9.99
CA LEU A 115 -14.92 -10.81 10.13
C LEU A 115 -14.82 -10.08 11.47
N ALA A 116 -14.23 -8.89 11.51
CA ALA A 116 -14.37 -8.03 12.68
C ALA A 116 -15.85 -7.64 12.80
N ALA A 117 -16.52 -8.21 13.80
CA ALA A 117 -17.90 -7.92 14.13
C ALA A 117 -18.08 -6.39 14.29
N ALA A 118 -19.09 -5.84 13.60
CA ALA A 118 -19.45 -4.44 13.71
C ALA A 118 -19.62 -4.04 15.19
N PRO A 119 -19.15 -2.85 15.62
CA PRO A 119 -19.41 -2.40 16.98
C PRO A 119 -20.93 -2.27 17.20
N PRO A 120 -21.45 -2.67 18.37
CA PRO A 120 -22.87 -2.57 18.65
C PRO A 120 -23.30 -1.11 18.59
N GLY A 121 -24.23 -0.81 17.68
CA GLY A 121 -24.86 0.50 17.62
C GLY A 121 -25.47 0.83 18.98
N HIS A 122 -25.08 1.98 19.54
CA HIS A 122 -25.74 2.55 20.70
C HIS A 122 -27.23 2.72 20.39
N ALA A 123 -28.05 1.82 20.94
CA ALA A 123 -29.48 1.97 21.03
C ALA A 123 -29.77 3.24 21.84
N ASN A 124 -30.18 4.30 21.15
CA ASN A 124 -30.64 5.51 21.80
C ASN A 124 -32.07 5.25 22.30
N MET A 125 -32.21 4.91 23.58
CA MET A 125 -33.50 4.95 24.29
C MET A 125 -33.86 6.42 24.52
N GLY A 126 -34.81 6.93 23.73
CA GLY A 126 -35.54 8.15 24.04
C GLY A 126 -36.64 7.84 25.06
N THR A 127 -36.57 8.52 26.20
CA THR A 127 -37.65 8.71 27.20
C THR A 127 -38.88 9.36 26.61
#